data_AF-A0A0W8FVH1-F1
#
_entry.id   AF-A0A0W8FVH1-F1
#
_cell.length_a   1.000
_cell.length_b   1.000
_cell.length_c   1.000
_cell.angle_alpha   90.00
_cell.angle_beta   90.00
_cell.angle_gamma   90.00
#
_symmetry.space_group_name_H-M   'P 1'
#
loop_
_entity.id
_entity.type
_entity.pdbx_description
1 polymer ?
#
loop_
_entity_poly.entity_id
_entity_poly.type
_entity_poly.pdbx_seq_one_letter_code
_entity_poly.pdbx_strand_id
1 'polypeptide(L)'
;MDDGTIKKLAYNKFYNLHRNDKQAAFQEFSNSQVKIAEFIVEIENRKPIRIINEFYNYYFFDKEGRIDEEGLRVQLDLLSNSFFKEDDDKISIKGNVIDATNIFLERRIETQYKWHPDEDMKNRLHEKIFR
;
A
#
# COMPACT_ATOMS: atom_id res chain seq x y z
N MET A 1 -5.06 -11.99 15.51
CA MET A 1 -3.88 -12.68 14.92
C MET A 1 -4.14 -12.80 13.44
N ASP A 2 -3.12 -12.56 12.61
CA ASP A 2 -3.16 -12.80 11.16
C ASP A 2 -3.31 -14.31 10.93
N ASP A 3 -4.37 -14.74 10.25
CA ASP A 3 -4.68 -16.14 9.98
C ASP A 3 -4.01 -16.65 8.69
N GLY A 4 -3.25 -15.78 8.00
CA GLY A 4 -2.58 -16.10 6.75
C GLY A 4 -3.53 -16.28 5.57
N THR A 5 -4.80 -15.91 5.70
CA THR A 5 -5.79 -16.04 4.63
C THR A 5 -5.61 -14.91 3.59
N ILE A 6 -5.34 -15.29 2.35
CA ILE A 6 -5.24 -14.34 1.23
C ILE A 6 -6.61 -14.22 0.54
N LYS A 7 -7.20 -13.02 0.60
CA LYS A 7 -8.43 -12.68 -0.14
C LYS A 7 -8.09 -11.81 -1.35
N LYS A 8 -8.42 -12.29 -2.55
CA LYS A 8 -8.29 -11.50 -3.78
C LYS A 8 -9.45 -10.50 -3.86
N LEU A 9 -9.13 -9.22 -3.97
CA LEU A 9 -10.13 -8.19 -4.13
C LEU A 9 -10.47 -7.99 -5.61
N ALA A 10 -11.77 -7.95 -5.92
CA ALA A 10 -12.21 -7.62 -7.27
C ALA A 10 -11.86 -6.15 -7.60
N TYR A 11 -11.52 -5.87 -8.86
CA TYR A 11 -11.11 -4.51 -9.28
C TYR A 11 -12.13 -3.43 -8.90
N ASN A 12 -13.43 -3.65 -9.15
CA ASN A 12 -14.47 -2.67 -8.79
C ASN A 12 -14.52 -2.40 -7.29
N LYS A 13 -14.29 -3.44 -6.46
CA LYS A 13 -14.26 -3.28 -5.01
C LYS A 13 -13.02 -2.48 -4.57
N PHE A 14 -11.86 -2.79 -5.15
CA PHE A 14 -10.63 -2.02 -4.94
C PHE A 14 -10.78 -0.55 -5.38
N TYR A 15 -11.41 -0.33 -6.53
CA TYR A 15 -11.61 1.01 -7.08
C TYR A 15 -12.56 1.86 -6.24
N ASN A 16 -13.69 1.29 -5.82
CA ASN A 16 -14.66 2.01 -4.99
C ASN A 16 -14.10 2.33 -3.60
N LEU A 17 -13.24 1.44 -3.08
CA LEU A 17 -12.53 1.63 -1.82
C LEU A 17 -11.66 2.90 -1.83
N HIS A 18 -11.00 3.21 -2.95
CA HIS A 18 -10.13 4.39 -3.10
C HIS A 18 -10.88 5.67 -3.50
N ARG A 19 -12.16 5.59 -3.86
CA ARG A 19 -12.99 6.75 -4.23
C ARG A 19 -13.87 7.28 -3.10
N ASN A 20 -13.68 6.75 -1.88
CA ASN A 20 -14.58 6.99 -0.74
C ASN A 20 -16.06 6.86 -1.13
N ASP A 21 -16.37 5.86 -1.96
CA ASP A 21 -17.77 5.51 -2.20
C ASP A 21 -18.35 5.02 -0.88
N LYS A 22 -19.39 5.68 -0.38
CA LYS A 22 -20.03 5.35 0.91
C LYS A 22 -20.55 3.91 0.96
N GLN A 23 -20.74 3.26 -0.19
CA GLN A 23 -21.14 1.86 -0.28
C GLN A 23 -19.96 0.87 -0.23
N ALA A 24 -18.71 1.33 -0.37
CA ALA A 24 -17.50 0.50 -0.36
C ALA A 24 -16.97 0.25 1.06
N ALA A 25 -17.85 -0.12 1.97
CA ALA A 25 -17.48 -0.51 3.33
C ALA A 25 -17.20 -2.01 3.41
N PHE A 26 -16.05 -2.36 3.97
CA PHE A 26 -15.65 -3.73 4.28
C PHE A 26 -15.85 -3.97 5.78
N GLN A 27 -17.09 -4.30 6.17
CA GLN A 27 -17.45 -4.50 7.57
C GLN A 27 -16.64 -5.61 8.25
N GLU A 28 -16.17 -6.58 7.48
CA GLU A 28 -15.27 -7.64 7.97
C GLU A 28 -13.91 -7.12 8.46
N PHE A 29 -13.54 -5.89 8.10
CA PHE A 29 -12.28 -5.24 8.48
C PHE A 29 -12.49 -4.05 9.41
N SER A 30 -13.69 -3.79 9.91
CA SER A 30 -13.96 -2.63 10.77
C SER A 30 -13.05 -2.57 12.01
N ASN A 31 -12.52 -1.38 12.31
CA ASN A 31 -11.56 -1.11 13.40
C ASN A 31 -10.30 -2.00 13.34
N SER A 32 -9.80 -2.32 12.15
CA SER A 32 -8.63 -3.18 11.99
C SER A 32 -7.58 -2.60 11.05
N GLN A 33 -6.34 -3.02 11.27
CA GLN A 33 -5.23 -2.80 10.35
C GLN A 33 -5.08 -4.06 9.49
N VAL A 34 -5.13 -3.91 8.18
CA VAL A 34 -5.11 -5.01 7.22
C VAL A 34 -3.85 -4.91 6.35
N LYS A 35 -3.17 -6.04 6.14
CA LYS A 35 -2.09 -6.17 5.15
C LYS A 35 -2.69 -6.19 3.76
N ILE A 36 -2.29 -5.24 2.93
CA ILE A 36 -2.65 -5.15 1.52
C ILE A 36 -1.41 -5.42 0.67
N ALA A 37 -1.55 -6.32 -0.30
CA ALA A 37 -0.57 -6.54 -1.35
C ALA A 37 -1.18 -6.09 -2.68
N GLU A 38 -0.58 -5.09 -3.32
CA GLU A 38 -1.01 -4.56 -4.61
C GLU A 38 0.03 -4.90 -5.67
N PHE A 39 -0.45 -5.32 -6.84
CA PHE A 39 0.40 -5.77 -7.93
C PHE A 39 0.02 -5.05 -9.21
N ILE A 40 1.01 -4.42 -9.83
CA ILE A 40 0.89 -3.95 -11.20
C ILE A 40 1.36 -5.09 -12.10
N VAL A 41 0.48 -5.57 -12.97
CA VAL A 41 0.75 -6.71 -13.85
C VAL A 41 0.60 -6.31 -15.31
N GLU A 42 1.48 -6.84 -16.13
CA GLU A 42 1.36 -6.83 -17.57
C GLU A 42 0.39 -7.93 -18.00
N ILE A 43 -0.57 -7.59 -18.87
CA ILE A 43 -1.62 -8.50 -19.31
C ILE A 43 -1.54 -8.66 -20.83
N GLU A 44 -1.51 -9.90 -21.29
CA GLU A 44 -1.66 -10.26 -22.70
C GLU A 44 -2.81 -11.27 -22.84
N ASN A 45 -3.68 -11.08 -23.82
CA ASN A 45 -4.84 -11.96 -24.05
C ASN A 45 -5.71 -12.19 -22.78
N ARG A 46 -5.90 -11.13 -21.98
CA ARG A 46 -6.64 -11.14 -20.69
C ARG A 46 -6.03 -12.04 -19.61
N LYS A 47 -4.75 -12.42 -19.74
CA LYS A 47 -4.01 -13.17 -18.72
C LYS A 47 -2.78 -12.38 -18.28
N PRO A 48 -2.46 -12.35 -16.98
CA PRO A 48 -1.23 -11.73 -16.49
C PRO A 48 -0.04 -12.55 -17.00
N ILE A 49 0.95 -11.88 -17.58
CA ILE A 49 2.18 -12.50 -18.09
C ILE A 49 3.42 -12.13 -17.27
N ARG A 50 3.37 -11.00 -16.56
CA ARG A 50 4.49 -10.52 -15.74
C ARG A 50 4.01 -9.56 -14.66
N ILE A 51 4.64 -9.58 -13.49
CA ILE A 51 4.50 -8.54 -12.46
C ILE A 51 5.50 -7.42 -12.78
N ILE A 52 5.01 -6.19 -12.94
CA ILE A 52 5.80 -4.99 -13.18
C ILE A 52 6.23 -4.37 -11.85
N ASN A 53 5.34 -4.37 -10.86
CA ASN A 53 5.62 -3.80 -9.54
C ASN A 53 4.77 -4.45 -8.44
N GLU A 54 5.25 -4.36 -7.21
CA GLU A 54 4.69 -4.97 -6.00
C GLU A 54 4.68 -3.93 -4.88
N PHE A 55 3.53 -3.75 -4.21
CA PHE A 55 3.41 -2.88 -3.05
C PHE A 55 2.82 -3.64 -1.88
N TYR A 56 3.39 -3.44 -0.70
CA TYR A 56 3.00 -4.12 0.52
C TYR A 56 2.71 -3.07 1.58
N ASN A 57 1.44 -2.65 1.67
CA ASN A 57 0.99 -1.57 2.52
C ASN A 57 0.05 -2.06 3.62
N TYR A 58 -0.01 -1.34 4.73
CA TYR A 58 -1.04 -1.52 5.74
C TYR A 58 -2.16 -0.50 5.53
N TYR A 59 -3.41 -0.97 5.44
CA TYR A 59 -4.58 -0.09 5.46
C TYR A 59 -5.26 -0.15 6.81
N PHE A 60 -5.59 1.02 7.35
CA PHE A 60 -6.41 1.14 8.54
C PHE A 60 -7.86 1.33 8.12
N PHE A 61 -8.74 0.52 8.69
CA PHE A 61 -10.17 0.59 8.49
C PHE A 61 -10.84 1.15 9.75
N ASP A 62 -11.70 2.13 9.56
CA ASP A 62 -12.48 2.74 10.63
C ASP A 62 -13.58 1.81 11.15
N LYS A 63 -14.35 2.28 12.14
CA LYS A 63 -15.47 1.52 12.74
C LYS A 63 -16.58 1.17 11.74
N GLU A 64 -16.66 1.88 10.63
CA GLU A 64 -17.64 1.70 9.57
C GLU A 64 -17.08 0.81 8.45
N GLY A 65 -15.86 0.29 8.59
CA GLY A 65 -15.21 -0.57 7.60
C GLY A 65 -14.75 0.22 6.37
N ARG A 66 -14.56 1.52 6.48
CA ARG A 66 -14.00 2.37 5.42
C ARG A 66 -12.52 2.58 5.67
N ILE A 67 -11.75 2.86 4.63
CA ILE A 67 -10.36 3.27 4.84
C ILE A 67 -10.34 4.61 5.57
N ASP A 68 -9.47 4.69 6.58
CA ASP A 68 -9.09 5.95 7.19
C ASP A 68 -8.44 6.87 6.14
N GLU A 69 -9.19 7.88 5.69
CA GLU A 69 -8.78 8.79 4.62
C GLU A 69 -7.51 9.57 4.95
N GLU A 70 -7.30 9.92 6.22
CA GLU A 70 -6.10 10.66 6.63
C GLU A 70 -4.86 9.77 6.50
N GLY A 71 -4.97 8.52 6.98
CA GLY A 71 -3.92 7.51 6.83
C GLY A 71 -3.63 7.15 5.38
N LEU A 72 -4.67 7.07 4.53
CA LEU A 72 -4.52 6.78 3.10
C LEU A 72 -3.92 7.96 2.34
N ARG A 73 -4.36 9.19 2.63
CA ARG A 73 -3.80 10.41 2.00
C ARG A 73 -2.32 10.55 2.33
N VAL A 74 -1.95 10.35 3.59
CA VAL A 74 -0.54 10.34 4.00
C VAL A 74 0.23 9.27 3.24
N GLN A 75 -0.31 8.05 3.10
CA GLN A 75 0.34 7.00 2.28
C GLN A 75 0.47 7.38 0.80
N LEU A 76 -0.55 7.96 0.17
CA LEU A 76 -0.52 8.37 -1.23
C LEU A 76 0.45 9.52 -1.48
N ASP A 77 0.48 10.52 -0.59
CA ASP A 77 1.45 11.61 -0.63
C ASP A 77 2.88 11.07 -0.46
N LEU A 78 3.07 10.05 0.37
CA LEU A 78 4.37 9.42 0.58
C LEU A 78 4.80 8.53 -0.60
N LEU A 79 3.88 7.75 -1.17
CA LEU A 79 4.12 6.93 -2.36
C LEU A 79 4.43 7.79 -3.58
N SER A 80 3.64 8.83 -3.84
CA SER A 80 3.89 9.77 -4.93
C SER A 80 5.28 10.42 -4.81
N ASN A 81 5.68 10.86 -3.61
CA ASN A 81 7.04 11.35 -3.38
C ASN A 81 8.12 10.29 -3.64
N SER A 82 7.85 9.00 -3.43
CA SER A 82 8.79 7.92 -3.75
C SER A 82 8.87 7.60 -5.25
N PHE A 83 7.80 7.82 -6.02
CA PHE A 83 7.79 7.60 -7.48
C PHE A 83 8.39 8.76 -8.28
N PHE A 84 8.28 9.99 -7.76
CA PHE A 84 8.66 11.21 -8.48
C PHE A 84 9.95 11.87 -7.97
N LYS A 85 10.63 11.29 -6.96
CA LYS A 85 11.99 11.72 -6.62
C LYS A 85 12.98 11.18 -7.65
N GLU A 86 13.24 11.99 -8.66
CA GLU A 86 14.58 12.07 -9.25
C GLU A 86 15.56 12.46 -8.14
N ASP A 87 16.61 11.66 -7.94
CA ASP A 87 17.88 11.93 -7.24
C ASP A 87 17.99 13.24 -6.42
N ASP A 88 17.15 13.41 -5.39
CA ASP A 88 17.26 14.53 -4.45
C ASP A 88 17.37 13.98 -3.01
N ASP A 89 18.42 13.19 -2.80
CA ASP A 89 19.05 12.86 -1.52
C ASP A 89 19.68 14.11 -0.83
N LYS A 90 19.15 15.30 -1.09
CA LYS A 90 19.71 16.54 -0.55
C LYS A 90 19.12 16.82 0.82
N ILE A 91 19.84 16.35 1.84
CA ILE A 91 19.83 17.00 3.16
C ILE A 91 20.05 18.50 2.92
N SER A 92 19.00 19.30 3.08
CA SER A 92 19.09 20.75 2.94
C SER A 92 19.66 21.31 4.25
N ILE A 93 20.89 21.81 4.18
CA ILE A 93 21.52 22.50 5.30
C ILE A 93 21.29 24.00 5.10
N LYS A 94 20.51 24.62 5.99
CA LYS A 94 20.31 26.08 6.02
C LYS A 94 20.90 26.64 7.30
N GLY A 95 22.17 27.06 7.24
CA GLY A 95 22.93 27.48 8.42
C GLY A 95 23.20 26.30 9.35
N ASN A 96 22.81 26.40 10.62
CA ASN A 96 22.95 25.32 11.61
C ASN A 96 21.74 24.36 11.67
N VAL A 97 20.78 24.51 10.76
CA VAL A 97 19.58 23.66 10.72
C VAL A 97 19.74 22.62 9.61
N ILE A 98 19.60 21.35 9.99
CA ILE A 98 19.53 20.21 9.09
C ILE A 98 18.04 19.93 8.83
N ASP A 99 17.59 20.10 7.60
CA ASP A 99 16.26 19.62 7.20
C ASP A 99 16.34 18.13 6.87
N ALA A 100 15.98 17.30 7.85
CA ALA A 100 15.93 15.84 7.75
C ALA A 100 14.49 15.32 7.64
N THR A 101 13.52 16.17 7.30
CA THR A 101 12.09 15.82 7.25
C THR A 101 11.85 14.60 6.36
N ASN A 102 12.52 14.53 5.20
CA ASN A 102 12.45 13.39 4.28
C ASN A 102 12.90 12.07 4.93
N ILE A 103 14.01 12.08 5.68
CA ILE A 103 14.56 10.88 6.34
C ILE A 103 13.58 10.34 7.38
N PHE A 104 12.96 11.23 8.16
CA PHE A 104 11.98 10.82 9.16
C PHE A 104 10.68 10.33 8.52
N LEU A 105 10.25 10.94 7.41
CA LEU A 105 9.08 10.48 6.65
C LEU A 105 9.34 9.10 6.05
N GLU A 106 10.48 8.87 5.39
CA GLU A 106 10.85 7.57 4.82
C GLU A 106 10.90 6.46 5.88
N ARG A 107 11.51 6.73 7.03
CA ARG A 107 11.50 5.79 8.16
C ARG A 107 10.09 5.50 8.65
N ARG A 108 9.21 6.51 8.70
CA ARG A 108 7.83 6.33 9.13
C ARG A 108 7.03 5.48 8.14
N ILE A 109 7.22 5.66 6.83
CA ILE A 109 6.66 4.79 5.79
C ILE A 109 7.06 3.34 6.05
N GLU A 110 8.37 3.12 6.15
CA GLU A 110 8.96 1.79 6.23
C GLU A 110 8.51 1.02 7.46
N THR A 111 8.31 1.72 8.58
CA THR A 111 8.00 1.09 9.88
C THR A 111 6.51 1.03 10.19
N GLN A 112 5.70 1.98 9.72
CA GLN A 112 4.29 2.08 10.11
C GLN A 112 3.31 1.73 9.00
N TYR A 113 3.72 1.90 7.74
CA TYR A 113 2.80 1.81 6.60
C TYR A 113 3.15 0.68 5.65
N LYS A 114 4.36 0.14 5.70
CA LYS A 114 4.76 -1.03 4.90
C LYS A 114 4.86 -2.29 5.74
N TRP A 115 4.64 -3.41 5.06
CA TRP A 115 4.98 -4.73 5.57
C TRP A 115 5.83 -5.46 4.56
N HIS A 116 6.63 -6.42 5.02
CA HIS A 116 7.49 -7.19 4.15
C HIS A 116 7.06 -8.66 4.22
N PRO A 117 6.49 -9.22 3.14
CA PRO A 117 6.23 -10.65 3.10
C PRO A 117 7.55 -11.41 3.18
N ASP A 118 7.52 -12.57 3.85
CA ASP A 118 8.55 -13.57 3.64
C ASP A 118 8.38 -14.26 2.27
N GLU A 119 9.35 -15.08 1.90
CA GLU A 119 9.36 -15.77 0.60
C GLU A 119 8.15 -16.71 0.42
N ASP A 120 7.67 -17.36 1.50
CA ASP A 120 6.49 -18.22 1.42
C ASP A 120 5.23 -17.41 1.08
N MET A 121 5.00 -16.31 1.81
CA MET A 121 3.89 -15.40 1.56
C MET A 121 3.97 -14.80 0.15
N LYS A 122 5.17 -14.40 -0.28
CA LYS A 122 5.40 -13.85 -1.62
C LYS A 122 5.03 -14.86 -2.71
N ASN A 123 5.48 -16.09 -2.60
CA ASN A 123 5.14 -17.17 -3.53
C ASN A 123 3.63 -17.42 -3.59
N ARG A 124 2.96 -17.49 -2.43
CA ARG A 124 1.51 -17.68 -2.33
C ARG A 124 0.72 -16.52 -2.96
N LEU A 125 1.21 -15.29 -2.85
CA LEU A 125 0.62 -14.13 -3.53
C LEU A 125 0.80 -14.23 -5.04
N HIS A 126 1.99 -14.60 -5.52
CA HIS A 126 2.28 -14.73 -6.95
C HIS A 126 1.40 -15.80 -7.61
N GLU A 127 1.20 -16.95 -6.94
CA GLU A 127 0.29 -17.99 -7.41
C GLU A 127 -1.14 -17.47 -7.62
N LYS A 128 -1.64 -16.57 -6.75
CA LYS A 128 -2.99 -15.98 -6.87
C LYS A 128 -3.12 -14.98 -8.02
N ILE A 129 -2.00 -14.47 -8.51
CA ILE A 129 -1.95 -13.54 -9.64
C ILE A 129 -1.99 -14.33 -10.95
N PHE A 130 -1.11 -15.32 -11.10
CA PHE A 130 -0.92 -16.04 -12.37
C PHE A 130 -1.88 -17.22 -12.60
N ARG A 131 -2.66 -17.59 -11.58
CA ARG A 131 -3.72 -18.60 -11.68
C ARG A 131 -5.06 -18.00 -12.10
#